data_AF-A0A7V4MPA9-F1
#
_entry.id   AF-A0A7V4MPA9-F1
#
_cell.length_a   1.000
_cell.length_b   1.000
_cell.length_c   1.000
_cell.angle_alpha   90.00
_cell.angle_beta   90.00
_cell.angle_gamma   90.00
#
_symmetry.space_group_name_H-M   'P 1'
#
loop_
_entity.id
_entity.type
_entity.pdbx_description
1 polymer ?
#
loop_
_entity_poly.entity_id
_entity_poly.type
_entity_poly.pdbx_seq_one_letter_code
_entity_poly.pdbx_strand_id
1 'polypeptide(L)'
;MLIGAREPIAALNRVRIVETGEPLVDIRDYCPLAIVREEACPYLRRTVADMLNRACETLPAGHRFRVGTALRTLAMQARGWDAYFQKMREEHPQWPLSALRRATNRYFAPYDQKAPPGHCTGGAVDVELIGPDGELFPCSYAPPEWRLTARIMVAFEREGCSS
;
A
#
# COMPACT_ATOMS: atom_id res chain seq x y z
N MET A 1 14.37 -8.07 -11.06
CA MET A 1 14.50 -8.11 -9.59
C MET A 1 13.96 -6.78 -9.06
N LEU A 2 12.80 -6.76 -8.41
CA LEU A 2 12.21 -5.54 -7.84
C LEU A 2 13.08 -5.09 -6.66
N ILE A 3 13.85 -4.01 -6.83
CA ILE A 3 14.56 -3.33 -5.74
C ILE A 3 13.60 -2.29 -5.18
N GLY A 4 12.58 -2.74 -4.45
CA GLY A 4 11.81 -1.85 -3.59
C GLY A 4 12.65 -1.51 -2.36
N ALA A 5 12.74 -0.23 -2.01
CA ALA A 5 13.38 0.17 -0.76
C ALA A 5 12.69 -0.55 0.41
N ARG A 6 13.47 -1.14 1.32
CA ARG A 6 12.92 -1.79 2.52
C ARG A 6 12.22 -0.72 3.36
N GLU A 7 10.98 -0.98 3.76
CA GLU A 7 10.29 -0.11 4.71
C GLU A 7 11.12 0.00 6.00
N PRO A 8 11.46 1.22 6.46
CA PRO A 8 12.28 1.42 7.64
C PRO A 8 11.43 1.27 8.90
N ILE A 9 11.00 0.04 9.22
CA ILE A 9 10.08 -0.28 10.33
C ILE A 9 10.54 0.35 11.66
N ALA A 10 11.86 0.32 11.93
CA ALA A 10 12.41 0.92 13.14
C ALA A 10 12.25 2.45 13.20
N ALA A 11 12.30 3.14 12.05
CA ALA A 11 12.02 4.58 11.98
C ALA A 11 10.51 4.84 12.10
N LEU A 12 9.68 4.05 11.42
CA LEU A 12 8.22 4.16 11.50
C LEU A 12 7.71 3.99 12.95
N ASN A 13 8.27 3.06 13.72
CA ASN A 13 7.92 2.86 15.13
C ASN A 13 8.22 4.07 16.04
N ARG A 14 9.06 5.02 15.59
CA ARG A 14 9.33 6.28 16.31
C ARG A 14 8.30 7.35 16.01
N VAL A 15 7.60 7.26 14.88
CA VAL A 15 6.52 8.17 14.51
C VAL A 15 5.26 7.79 15.29
N ARG A 16 4.74 8.72 16.10
CA ARG A 16 3.47 8.50 16.80
C ARG A 16 2.33 8.64 15.81
N ILE A 17 1.67 7.52 15.51
CA ILE A 17 0.45 7.51 14.72
C ILE A 17 -0.74 7.76 15.65
N VAL A 18 -1.55 8.76 15.33
CA VAL A 18 -2.75 9.15 16.09
C VAL A 18 -3.92 9.21 15.12
N GLU A 19 -5.07 8.69 15.55
CA GLU A 19 -6.32 8.83 14.79
C GLU A 19 -6.68 10.31 14.69
N THR A 20 -6.89 10.80 13.47
CA THR A 20 -7.16 12.20 13.18
C THR A 20 -8.65 12.52 13.10
N GLY A 21 -9.52 11.50 13.02
CA GLY A 21 -10.95 11.65 12.78
C GLY A 21 -11.29 11.94 11.32
N GLU A 22 -10.30 11.89 10.42
CA GLU A 22 -10.52 12.04 8.99
C GLU A 22 -11.43 10.91 8.46
N PRO A 23 -12.48 11.23 7.69
CA PRO A 23 -13.41 10.21 7.21
C PRO A 23 -12.76 9.25 6.23
N LEU A 24 -13.21 8.01 6.29
CA LEU A 24 -13.00 7.04 5.22
C LEU A 24 -14.06 7.26 4.14
N VAL A 25 -13.63 7.36 2.90
CA VAL A 25 -14.49 7.50 1.71
C VAL A 25 -14.42 6.25 0.85
N ASP A 26 -15.52 5.92 0.20
CA ASP A 26 -15.58 4.83 -0.78
C ASP A 26 -14.96 5.29 -2.10
N ILE A 27 -13.91 4.61 -2.57
CA ILE A 27 -13.19 4.94 -3.80
C ILE A 27 -14.12 4.86 -5.01
N ARG A 28 -15.11 3.96 -5.01
CA ARG A 28 -16.00 3.74 -6.16
C ARG A 28 -16.86 4.97 -6.44
N ASP A 29 -17.27 5.65 -5.38
CA ASP A 29 -18.06 6.87 -5.45
C ASP A 29 -17.16 8.11 -5.58
N TYR A 30 -16.04 8.13 -4.84
CA TYR A 30 -15.19 9.31 -4.71
C TYR A 30 -14.15 9.45 -5.84
N CYS A 31 -13.70 8.34 -6.44
CA CYS A 31 -12.67 8.30 -7.49
C CYS A 31 -13.14 7.49 -8.71
N PRO A 32 -14.12 7.99 -9.49
CA PRO A 32 -14.76 7.22 -10.56
C PRO A 32 -13.83 6.86 -11.73
N LEU A 33 -12.68 7.54 -11.85
CA LEU A 33 -11.67 7.23 -12.87
C LEU A 33 -10.88 5.95 -12.54
N ALA A 34 -10.76 5.61 -11.26
CA ALA A 34 -10.09 4.40 -10.80
C ALA A 34 -11.02 3.18 -10.91
N ILE A 35 -10.49 2.05 -11.35
CA ILE A 35 -11.21 0.78 -11.40
C ILE A 35 -10.89 0.02 -10.11
N VAL A 36 -11.88 -0.25 -9.28
CA VAL A 36 -11.65 -0.97 -8.02
C VAL A 36 -11.94 -2.46 -8.22
N ARG A 37 -10.98 -3.31 -7.81
CA ARG A 37 -11.22 -4.76 -7.79
C ARG A 37 -12.34 -5.13 -6.82
N GLU A 38 -13.17 -6.09 -7.22
CA GLU A 38 -14.32 -6.52 -6.43
C GLU A 38 -13.93 -7.03 -5.03
N GLU A 39 -12.77 -7.67 -4.91
CA GLU A 39 -12.30 -8.23 -3.64
C GLU A 39 -11.63 -7.20 -2.72
N ALA A 40 -11.39 -5.98 -3.21
CA ALA A 40 -10.75 -4.93 -2.42
C ALA A 40 -11.75 -4.29 -1.45
N CYS A 41 -11.31 -3.99 -0.23
CA CYS A 41 -12.06 -3.14 0.68
C CYS A 41 -11.87 -1.68 0.24
N PRO A 42 -12.87 -1.02 -0.36
CA PRO A 42 -12.66 0.12 -1.25
C PRO A 42 -12.64 1.44 -0.47
N TYR A 43 -12.05 1.46 0.72
CA TYR A 43 -12.04 2.64 1.59
C TYR A 43 -10.65 3.24 1.69
N LEU A 44 -10.58 4.57 1.62
CA LEU A 44 -9.37 5.35 1.87
C LEU A 44 -9.71 6.53 2.76
N ARG A 45 -8.72 7.04 3.49
CA ARG A 45 -8.84 8.39 4.06
C ARG A 45 -9.02 9.39 2.92
N ARG A 46 -9.89 10.38 3.13
CA ARG A 46 -10.24 11.36 2.10
C ARG A 46 -9.02 11.97 1.40
N THR A 47 -7.99 12.37 2.15
CA THR A 47 -6.75 12.95 1.62
C THR A 47 -6.04 12.00 0.66
N VAL A 48 -6.02 10.71 0.96
CA VAL A 48 -5.41 9.69 0.08
C VAL A 48 -6.26 9.50 -1.17
N ALA A 49 -7.59 9.54 -1.03
CA ALA A 49 -8.51 9.51 -2.16
C ALA A 49 -8.37 10.76 -3.05
N ASP A 50 -8.17 11.95 -2.48
CA ASP A 50 -7.86 13.19 -3.21
C ASP A 50 -6.55 13.05 -4.02
N MET A 51 -5.52 12.45 -3.42
CA MET A 51 -4.26 12.16 -4.11
C MET A 51 -4.45 11.15 -5.25
N LEU A 52 -5.26 10.11 -5.04
CA LEU A 52 -5.59 9.13 -6.07
C LEU A 52 -6.35 9.79 -7.24
N ASN A 53 -7.31 10.66 -6.95
CA ASN A 53 -8.05 11.41 -7.97
C ASN A 53 -7.12 12.26 -8.84
N ARG A 54 -6.27 13.07 -8.19
CA ARG A 54 -5.25 13.86 -8.89
C ARG A 54 -4.34 13.00 -9.75
N ALA A 55 -3.90 11.86 -9.22
CA ALA A 55 -3.08 10.92 -9.98
C ALA A 55 -3.83 10.40 -11.22
N CYS A 56 -5.11 10.03 -11.08
CA CYS A 56 -5.94 9.59 -12.21
C CYS A 56 -6.08 10.66 -13.29
N GLU A 57 -6.26 11.92 -12.90
CA GLU A 57 -6.39 13.05 -13.83
C GLU A 57 -5.11 13.34 -14.62
N THR A 58 -3.95 13.00 -14.05
CA THR A 58 -2.64 13.19 -14.70
C THR A 58 -2.23 12.07 -15.65
N LEU A 59 -3.03 10.99 -15.74
CA LEU A 59 -2.71 9.87 -16.61
C LEU A 59 -2.78 10.26 -18.09
N PRO A 60 -1.87 9.74 -18.94
CA PRO A 60 -2.00 9.90 -20.39
C PRO A 60 -3.33 9.33 -20.89
N ALA A 61 -3.84 9.90 -21.98
CA ALA A 61 -5.11 9.46 -22.56
C ALA A 61 -5.17 7.94 -22.76
N GLY A 62 -6.32 7.35 -22.44
CA GLY A 62 -6.55 5.90 -22.52
C GLY A 62 -5.98 5.08 -21.35
N HIS A 63 -5.18 5.67 -20.45
CA HIS A 63 -4.67 4.95 -19.29
C HIS A 63 -5.59 5.08 -18.08
N ARG A 64 -5.63 4.04 -17.23
CA ARG A 64 -6.42 4.04 -15.99
C ARG A 64 -5.68 3.34 -14.87
N PHE A 65 -5.96 3.71 -13.62
CA PHE A 65 -5.53 2.91 -12.47
C PHE A 65 -6.55 1.83 -12.14
N ARG A 66 -6.05 0.64 -11.81
CA ARG A 66 -6.79 -0.41 -11.14
C ARG A 66 -6.34 -0.51 -9.68
N VAL A 67 -7.24 -0.28 -8.74
CA VAL A 67 -6.97 -0.43 -7.31
C VAL A 67 -6.99 -1.91 -6.96
N GLY A 68 -5.80 -2.42 -6.62
CA GLY A 68 -5.62 -3.80 -6.18
C GLY A 68 -5.85 -3.96 -4.68
N THR A 69 -5.38 -3.02 -3.87
CA THR A 69 -5.54 -3.06 -2.41
C THR A 69 -5.62 -1.64 -1.85
N ALA A 70 -6.64 -1.38 -1.03
CA ALA A 70 -6.83 -0.12 -0.30
C ALA A 70 -6.85 -0.41 1.20
N LEU A 71 -7.98 -0.22 1.90
CA LEU A 71 -8.09 -0.58 3.32
C LEU A 71 -7.85 -2.09 3.52
N ARG A 72 -7.09 -2.44 4.55
CA ARG A 72 -6.96 -3.82 5.05
C ARG A 72 -7.35 -3.85 6.52
N THR A 73 -8.21 -4.77 6.92
CA THR A 73 -8.37 -5.03 8.36
C THR A 73 -7.09 -5.63 8.92
N LEU A 74 -6.82 -5.45 10.21
CA LEU A 74 -5.66 -6.08 10.86
C LEU A 74 -5.69 -7.60 10.71
N ALA A 75 -6.87 -8.22 10.72
CA ALA A 75 -7.03 -9.64 10.48
C ALA A 75 -6.61 -10.06 9.06
N MET A 76 -6.90 -9.25 8.03
CA MET A 76 -6.42 -9.49 6.66
C MET A 76 -4.90 -9.37 6.58
N GLN A 77 -4.32 -8.35 7.24
CA GLN A 77 -2.86 -8.20 7.30
C GLN A 77 -2.20 -9.41 7.96
N ALA A 78 -2.70 -9.84 9.12
CA ALA A 78 -2.16 -10.98 9.86
C ALA A 78 -2.18 -12.25 9.01
N ARG A 79 -3.33 -12.58 8.39
CA ARG A 79 -3.43 -13.74 7.51
C ARG A 79 -2.44 -13.70 6.34
N GLY A 80 -2.29 -12.55 5.68
CA GLY A 80 -1.35 -12.39 4.57
C GLY A 80 0.11 -12.56 5.01
N TRP A 81 0.46 -11.94 6.14
CA TRP A 81 1.80 -12.03 6.72
C TRP A 81 2.12 -13.48 7.13
N ASP A 82 1.20 -14.14 7.85
CA ASP A 82 1.37 -15.52 8.34
C ASP A 82 1.51 -16.49 7.17
N ALA A 83 0.63 -16.41 6.17
CA ALA A 83 0.70 -17.27 4.99
C ALA A 83 2.04 -17.12 4.25
N TYR A 84 2.54 -15.88 4.09
CA TYR A 84 3.83 -15.66 3.46
C TYR A 84 5.00 -16.14 4.32
N PHE A 85 4.93 -15.97 5.65
CA PHE A 85 5.92 -16.50 6.57
C PHE A 85 5.99 -18.04 6.52
N GLN A 86 4.84 -18.71 6.44
CA GLN A 86 4.79 -20.17 6.26
C GLN A 86 5.44 -20.60 4.95
N LYS A 87 5.11 -19.92 3.85
CA LYS A 87 5.76 -20.16 2.56
C LYS A 87 7.28 -20.00 2.64
N MET A 88 7.78 -18.95 3.28
CA MET A 88 9.23 -18.76 3.47
C MET A 88 9.86 -19.89 4.29
N ARG A 89 9.15 -20.41 5.30
CA ARG A 89 9.62 -21.53 6.11
C ARG A 89 9.69 -22.83 5.32
N GLU A 90 8.74 -23.06 4.42
CA GLU A 90 8.71 -24.23 3.52
C GLU A 90 9.80 -24.16 2.45
N GLU A 91 10.01 -22.98 1.86
CA GLU A 91 11.03 -22.77 0.81
C GLU A 91 12.46 -22.71 1.37
N HIS A 92 12.62 -22.32 2.64
CA HIS A 92 13.91 -22.12 3.30
C HIS A 92 13.96 -22.73 4.71
N PRO A 93 13.79 -24.06 4.86
CA PRO A 93 13.65 -24.72 6.16
C PRO A 93 14.89 -24.61 7.05
N GLN A 94 16.06 -24.38 6.46
CA GLN A 94 17.34 -24.21 7.15
C GLN A 94 17.60 -22.77 7.63
N TRP A 95 16.77 -21.80 7.24
CA TRP A 95 16.96 -20.41 7.66
C TRP A 95 16.53 -20.21 9.12
N PRO A 96 17.28 -19.39 9.89
CA PRO A 96 16.83 -19.02 11.23
C PRO A 96 15.57 -18.17 11.16
N LEU A 97 14.72 -18.25 12.20
CA LEU A 97 13.46 -17.48 12.29
C LEU A 97 13.64 -15.97 12.02
N SER A 98 14.78 -15.40 12.46
CA SER A 98 15.08 -13.98 12.22
C SER A 98 15.29 -13.66 10.73
N ALA A 99 15.85 -14.58 9.94
CA ALA A 99 16.03 -14.43 8.50
C ALA A 99 14.69 -14.59 7.76
N LEU A 100 13.88 -15.58 8.15
CA LEU A 100 12.52 -15.76 7.63
C LEU A 100 11.67 -14.52 7.88
N ARG A 101 11.68 -13.98 9.11
CA ARG A 101 10.96 -12.75 9.45
C ARG A 101 11.42 -11.56 8.63
N ARG A 102 12.73 -11.39 8.41
CA ARG A 102 13.27 -10.33 7.53
C ARG A 102 12.86 -10.52 6.05
N ALA A 103 12.76 -11.75 5.58
CA ALA A 103 12.31 -12.05 4.22
C ALA A 103 10.83 -11.73 4.04
N THR A 104 9.98 -12.15 4.99
CA THR A 104 8.54 -11.79 5.01
C THR A 104 8.33 -10.29 5.08
N ASN A 105 9.06 -9.62 5.98
CA ASN A 105 8.95 -8.17 6.18
C ASN A 105 9.45 -7.33 4.97
N ARG A 106 10.00 -7.97 3.93
CA ARG A 106 10.29 -7.30 2.66
C ARG A 106 9.02 -6.93 1.90
N TYR A 107 7.97 -7.74 2.03
CA TYR A 107 6.74 -7.60 1.24
C TYR A 107 5.51 -7.31 2.11
N PHE A 108 5.52 -7.77 3.36
CA PHE A 108 4.43 -7.56 4.31
C PHE A 108 4.92 -6.80 5.53
N ALA A 109 4.36 -5.61 5.77
CA ALA A 109 4.55 -4.94 7.05
C ALA A 109 4.08 -5.86 8.18
N PRO A 110 4.91 -6.09 9.22
CA PRO A 110 4.52 -6.92 10.35
C PRO A 110 3.35 -6.28 11.12
N TYR A 111 2.36 -7.10 11.46
CA TYR A 111 1.15 -6.64 12.17
C TYR A 111 1.34 -6.52 13.69
N ASP A 112 2.45 -7.03 14.21
CA ASP A 112 2.82 -7.07 15.64
C ASP A 112 3.64 -5.84 16.09
N GLN A 113 3.73 -4.80 15.26
CA GLN A 113 4.54 -3.60 15.54
C GLN A 113 3.70 -2.45 16.10
N LYS A 114 4.40 -1.49 16.72
CA LYS A 114 3.80 -0.28 17.30
C LYS A 114 3.16 0.60 16.23
N ALA A 115 3.83 0.77 15.09
CA ALA A 115 3.26 1.46 13.94
C ALA A 115 2.31 0.51 13.19
N PRO A 116 1.01 0.82 13.05
CA PRO A 116 0.12 0.00 12.23
C PRO A 116 0.58 -0.01 10.76
N PRO A 117 0.35 -1.12 10.03
CA PRO A 117 0.52 -1.16 8.58
C PRO A 117 -0.27 -0.04 7.89
N GLY A 118 0.31 0.62 6.88
CA GLY A 118 -0.33 1.78 6.23
C GLY A 118 -1.71 1.50 5.63
N HIS A 119 -1.93 0.31 5.07
CA HIS A 119 -3.26 -0.10 4.59
C HIS A 119 -4.28 -0.28 5.71
N CYS A 120 -3.85 -0.55 6.94
CA CYS A 120 -4.76 -0.69 8.07
C CYS A 120 -5.24 0.65 8.63
N THR A 121 -4.66 1.76 8.19
CA THR A 121 -5.08 3.12 8.58
C THR A 121 -5.91 3.82 7.52
N GLY A 122 -6.14 3.20 6.36
CA GLY A 122 -6.70 3.85 5.17
C GLY A 122 -5.75 4.86 4.52
N GLY A 123 -4.47 4.85 4.94
CA GLY A 123 -3.43 5.78 4.51
C GLY A 123 -2.65 5.35 3.26
N ALA A 124 -3.00 4.21 2.66
CA ALA A 124 -2.25 3.61 1.56
C ALA A 124 -3.16 2.94 0.52
N VAL A 125 -2.77 3.06 -0.75
CA VAL A 125 -3.39 2.37 -1.89
C VAL A 125 -2.31 1.78 -2.81
N ASP A 126 -2.50 0.52 -3.19
CA ASP A 126 -1.72 -0.17 -4.20
C ASP A 126 -2.52 -0.16 -5.51
N VAL A 127 -1.93 0.38 -6.57
CA VAL A 127 -2.55 0.50 -7.89
C VAL A 127 -1.72 -0.20 -8.97
N GLU A 128 -2.42 -0.71 -9.97
CA GLU A 128 -1.87 -1.22 -11.22
C GLU A 128 -2.25 -0.27 -12.36
N LEU A 129 -1.41 -0.14 -13.38
CA LEU A 129 -1.70 0.69 -14.54
C LEU A 129 -2.33 -0.16 -15.65
N ILE A 130 -3.43 0.32 -16.22
CA ILE A 130 -4.08 -0.22 -17.41
C ILE A 130 -3.78 0.71 -18.57
N GLY A 131 -3.39 0.13 -19.70
CA GLY A 131 -3.11 0.85 -20.95
C GLY A 131 -4.34 1.13 -21.82
N PRO A 132 -4.14 1.89 -22.90
CA PRO A 132 -5.20 2.26 -23.83
C PRO A 132 -5.80 1.06 -24.59
N ASP A 133 -5.07 -0.05 -24.65
CA ASP A 133 -5.52 -1.35 -25.16
C ASP A 133 -6.33 -2.16 -24.14
N GLY A 134 -6.47 -1.67 -22.90
CA GLY A 134 -7.14 -2.36 -21.80
C GLY A 134 -6.27 -3.38 -21.08
N GLU A 135 -5.01 -3.53 -21.49
CA GLU A 135 -4.08 -4.49 -20.88
C GLU A 135 -3.42 -3.92 -19.63
N LEU A 136 -3.09 -4.81 -18.69
CA LEU A 136 -2.32 -4.43 -17.51
C LEU A 136 -0.86 -4.24 -17.90
N PHE A 137 -0.29 -3.10 -17.51
CA PHE A 137 1.15 -2.97 -17.49
C PHE A 137 1.72 -3.89 -16.40
N PRO A 138 2.66 -4.79 -16.76
CA PRO A 138 3.38 -5.54 -15.74
C PRO A 138 4.02 -4.58 -14.76
N CYS A 139 3.88 -4.82 -13.46
CA CYS A 139 4.50 -3.98 -12.42
C CYS A 139 6.05 -3.95 -12.54
N SER A 140 6.63 -4.88 -13.31
CA SER A 140 8.04 -4.90 -13.71
C SER A 140 8.42 -3.94 -14.85
N TYR A 141 7.43 -3.36 -15.54
CA TYR A 141 7.58 -2.53 -16.74
C TYR A 141 7.04 -1.11 -16.55
N ALA A 142 7.07 -0.58 -15.33
CA ALA A 142 6.87 0.86 -15.14
C ALA A 142 8.08 1.62 -15.73
N PRO A 143 7.89 2.49 -16.75
CA PRO A 143 8.93 3.39 -17.22
C PRO A 143 9.54 4.15 -16.03
N PRO A 144 10.86 4.45 -16.02
CA PRO A 144 11.52 5.14 -14.92
C PRO A 144 10.77 6.36 -14.38
N GLU A 145 10.12 7.11 -15.27
CA GLU A 145 9.32 8.30 -15.01
C GLU A 145 8.01 8.02 -14.24
N TRP A 146 7.49 6.78 -14.23
CA TRP A 146 6.22 6.38 -13.59
C TRP A 146 6.43 5.50 -12.35
N ARG A 147 7.69 5.29 -11.93
CA ARG A 147 8.05 4.45 -10.76
C ARG A 147 7.54 4.99 -9.42
N LEU A 148 7.09 6.24 -9.37
CA LEU A 148 6.53 6.88 -8.17
C LEU A 148 5.06 6.48 -7.90
N THR A 149 4.37 5.89 -8.86
CA THR A 149 2.90 5.79 -8.81
C THR A 149 2.38 4.50 -8.17
N ALA A 150 3.25 3.53 -7.87
CA ALA A 150 2.83 2.20 -7.42
C ALA A 150 2.55 2.08 -5.91
N ARG A 151 2.84 3.10 -5.10
CA ARG A 151 2.48 3.16 -3.67
C ARG A 151 2.27 4.61 -3.26
N ILE A 152 1.01 5.06 -3.21
CA ILE A 152 0.69 6.31 -2.50
C ILE A 152 0.59 5.93 -1.03
N MET A 153 1.67 6.17 -0.26
CA MET A 153 1.65 6.11 1.20
C MET A 153 1.65 7.53 1.74
N VAL A 154 0.61 7.88 2.51
CA VAL A 154 0.61 9.10 3.31
C VAL A 154 1.17 8.75 4.69
N ALA A 155 2.42 9.13 4.93
CA ALA A 155 2.97 9.19 6.29
C ALA A 155 2.62 10.55 6.88
N PHE A 156 1.86 10.57 7.97
CA PHE A 156 1.62 11.79 8.74
C PHE A 156 2.81 12.03 9.67
N GLU A 157 3.69 12.97 9.32
CA GLU A 157 4.52 13.68 10.29
C GLU A 157 3.82 15.00 10.63
N ARG A 158 3.53 15.22 11.91
CA ARG A 158 3.28 16.59 12.38
C ARG A 158 4.65 17.22 12.66
N GLU A 159 5.08 18.11 11.77
CA GLU A 159 6.00 19.17 12.17
C GLU A 159 5.22 20.28 12.90
N GLY A 160 5.76 20.76 14.01
CA GLY A 160 5.34 22.01 14.65
C GLY A 160 4.20 21.89 15.66
N CYS A 161 4.54 21.72 16.94
CA CYS A 161 3.76 22.34 18.02
C CYS A 161 4.42 23.69 18.33
N SER A 162 3.81 24.76 17.84
CA SER A 162 4.01 26.11 18.36
C SER A 162 2.66 26.82 18.41
N SER A 163 1.98 26.63 19.54
CA SER A 163 1.30 27.65 20.34
C SER A 163 0.78 27.05 21.63
#